data_AF-A0A933J4L2-F1
#
_entry.id   AF-A0A933J4L2-F1
#
_cell.length_a   1.000
_cell.length_b   1.000
_cell.length_c   1.000
_cell.angle_alpha   90.00
_cell.angle_beta   90.00
_cell.angle_gamma   90.00
#
_symmetry.space_group_name_H-M   'P 1'
#
loop_
_entity.id
_entity.type
_entity.pdbx_description
1 polymer ?
#
loop_
_entity_poly.entity_id
_entity_poly.type
_entity_poly.pdbx_seq_one_letter_code
_entity_poly.pdbx_strand_id
1 'polypeptide(L)'
;MAHGFLSSAQAWEGYLGPNGFLASMNVRGFAVGDGQVEGKFNTGSIVAPTGKTNTIAQNAEILKNYIASVKKVTGAQYVDLVGHSMGGLISRYYIDRLMTERDVAQLIMLGTPNSGSACANLPAALNYYLPATLEIRPSYFENMFNRQINHRRGVPFSMVAGTPLIEPLQSPCTDVPSDVAVSLKSAQSIPIKLSQIQLLHTALNTSPEVFEKFVKPLLQRIEFPNELDPALIQAPAPELEFTRIYTGHVDAGGSQEVTIQIDQVTVASFALYEPTRSLTVTVRGATGNVIALDPTRNGIVVINDPSTLVYLGYGFTNPRPGPWKITLSATDKTPARGTDYAVTAQLHGGANLQARASQLLPQVQEPVEFFARLVLGGQALNIREARALIHNPDGQLETVALTASGAEWKATWKPQMAGLHGVDIQASGTLADGTPLERSAFLSIEAQPLETQVQMTQTIVAGVASLVALASVWFIVARFRRRSKQKRAA
;
A
#
# COMPACT_ATOMS: atom_id res chain seq x y z
N MET A 1 4.76 18.46 3.69
CA MET A 1 5.38 17.12 3.73
C MET A 1 4.32 16.09 4.09
N ALA A 2 4.20 15.04 3.28
CA ALA A 2 3.20 13.99 3.40
C ALA A 2 3.88 12.67 3.79
N HIS A 3 3.55 12.14 4.97
CA HIS A 3 4.13 10.89 5.49
C HIS A 3 3.48 9.64 4.86
N GLY A 4 4.15 8.50 5.00
CA GLY A 4 3.74 7.21 4.44
C GLY A 4 2.78 6.40 5.32
N PHE A 5 2.67 5.12 4.96
CA PHE A 5 1.96 4.08 5.71
C PHE A 5 2.60 3.86 7.10
N LEU A 6 1.78 3.56 8.12
CA LEU A 6 2.21 3.35 9.52
C LEU A 6 3.12 4.44 10.06
N SER A 7 2.80 5.69 9.74
CA SER A 7 3.67 6.83 10.01
C SER A 7 2.89 8.03 10.53
N SER A 8 3.59 9.12 10.82
CA SER A 8 3.03 10.38 11.28
C SER A 8 3.92 11.55 10.88
N ALA A 9 3.54 12.77 11.26
CA ALA A 9 4.37 13.97 11.07
C ALA A 9 5.79 13.83 11.68
N GLN A 10 5.96 12.98 12.70
CA GLN A 10 7.26 12.73 13.36
C GLN A 10 8.32 12.19 12.39
N ALA A 11 7.90 11.51 11.32
CA ALA A 11 8.80 11.03 10.27
C ALA A 11 9.54 12.17 9.53
N TRP A 12 9.12 13.42 9.72
CA TRP A 12 9.73 14.62 9.13
C TRP A 12 10.47 15.49 10.16
N GLU A 13 10.68 15.04 11.39
CA GLU A 13 11.38 15.82 12.42
C GLU A 13 12.78 16.26 11.97
N GLY A 14 13.52 15.41 11.25
CA GLY A 14 14.84 15.76 10.69
C GLY A 14 14.81 16.88 9.65
N TYR A 15 13.65 17.14 9.03
CA TYR A 15 13.47 18.26 8.10
C TYR A 15 13.12 19.57 8.81
N LEU A 16 12.53 19.49 10.01
CA LEU A 16 11.88 20.60 10.70
C LEU A 16 12.73 21.15 11.87
N GLY A 17 12.38 22.35 12.33
CA GLY A 17 13.02 22.99 13.47
C GLY A 17 14.34 23.70 13.13
N PRO A 18 14.98 24.35 14.12
CA PRO A 18 16.16 25.20 13.90
C PRO A 18 17.41 24.44 13.46
N ASN A 19 17.46 23.14 13.73
CA ASN A 19 18.56 22.25 13.33
C ASN A 19 18.14 21.27 12.22
N GLY A 20 16.92 21.40 11.71
CA GLY A 20 16.42 20.54 10.63
C GLY A 20 17.02 20.93 9.29
N PHE A 21 16.89 20.03 8.31
CA PHE A 21 17.44 20.21 6.98
C PHE A 21 17.00 21.53 6.31
N LEU A 22 15.73 21.91 6.47
CA LEU A 22 15.18 23.13 5.86
C LEU A 22 15.73 24.42 6.48
N ALA A 23 16.26 24.38 7.72
CA ALA A 23 16.87 25.54 8.36
C ALA A 23 18.09 26.05 7.57
N SER A 24 18.84 25.15 6.94
CA SER A 24 19.99 25.50 6.07
C SER A 24 19.59 26.35 4.85
N MET A 25 18.30 26.35 4.49
CA MET A 25 17.73 27.09 3.37
C MET A 25 16.89 28.29 3.82
N ASN A 26 16.73 28.49 5.13
CA ASN A 26 15.78 29.44 5.70
C ASN A 26 14.35 29.25 5.16
N VAL A 27 13.94 28.01 4.91
CA VAL A 27 12.60 27.63 4.42
C VAL A 27 11.77 27.09 5.57
N ARG A 28 10.53 27.58 5.71
CA ARG A 28 9.59 27.05 6.70
C ARG A 28 8.91 25.79 6.16
N GLY A 29 9.11 24.67 6.84
CA GLY A 29 8.45 23.40 6.54
C GLY A 29 7.15 23.19 7.31
N PHE A 30 6.26 22.37 6.72
CA PHE A 30 5.00 21.93 7.31
C PHE A 30 4.84 20.42 7.05
N ALA A 31 4.54 19.64 8.08
CA ALA A 31 4.24 18.21 7.96
C ALA A 31 2.80 17.93 8.37
N VAL A 32 2.04 17.20 7.55
CA VAL A 32 0.62 16.94 7.86
C VAL A 32 0.51 16.21 9.19
N GLY A 33 -0.15 16.83 10.17
CA GLY A 33 -0.26 16.34 11.55
C GLY A 33 0.76 16.91 12.54
N ASP A 34 1.57 17.91 12.16
CA ASP A 34 2.56 18.57 13.04
C ASP A 34 1.97 19.61 14.00
N GLY A 35 0.68 19.93 13.86
CA GLY A 35 -0.02 20.91 14.69
C GLY A 35 0.22 22.38 14.31
N GLN A 36 1.00 22.67 13.27
CA GLN A 36 1.17 24.05 12.78
C GLN A 36 -0.10 24.59 12.11
N VAL A 37 -0.84 23.70 11.43
CA VAL A 37 -2.21 23.94 10.92
C VAL A 37 -3.04 22.66 11.09
N GLU A 38 -4.36 22.77 10.94
CA GLU A 38 -5.28 21.64 11.10
C GLU A 38 -5.13 20.60 9.99
N GLY A 39 -5.20 19.32 10.37
CA GLY A 39 -5.17 18.18 9.47
C GLY A 39 -4.15 17.14 9.91
N LYS A 40 -4.57 15.88 9.97
CA LYS A 40 -3.72 14.74 10.32
C LYS A 40 -4.16 13.54 9.49
N PHE A 41 -3.24 12.91 8.77
CA PHE A 41 -3.56 11.68 8.06
C PHE A 41 -3.85 10.53 9.03
N ASN A 42 -4.64 9.58 8.56
CA ASN A 42 -4.80 8.27 9.18
C ASN A 42 -4.31 7.20 8.19
N THR A 43 -3.01 6.91 8.23
CA THR A 43 -2.36 5.89 7.39
C THR A 43 -2.00 4.63 8.19
N GLY A 44 -2.63 4.44 9.36
CA GLY A 44 -2.43 3.29 10.24
C GLY A 44 -1.49 3.56 11.42
N SER A 45 -1.52 2.66 12.39
CA SER A 45 -0.73 2.74 13.61
C SER A 45 -0.35 1.35 14.08
N ILE A 46 0.95 1.11 14.28
CA ILE A 46 1.51 -0.20 14.69
C ILE A 46 0.90 -0.76 15.97
N VAL A 47 0.40 0.11 16.88
CA VAL A 47 -0.23 -0.31 18.13
C VAL A 47 -1.72 -0.65 17.98
N ALA A 48 -2.31 -0.33 16.83
CA ALA A 48 -3.70 -0.59 16.49
C ALA A 48 -3.82 -1.26 15.11
N PRO A 49 -3.29 -2.49 14.93
CA PRO A 49 -3.22 -3.16 13.63
C PRO A 49 -4.58 -3.40 12.97
N THR A 50 -5.62 -3.65 13.74
CA THR A 50 -7.00 -3.82 13.25
C THR A 50 -7.75 -2.49 13.09
N GLY A 51 -7.11 -1.35 13.40
CA GLY A 51 -7.69 -0.04 13.25
C GLY A 51 -7.92 0.32 11.78
N LYS A 52 -9.13 0.81 11.45
CA LYS A 52 -9.42 1.30 10.11
C LYS A 52 -8.57 2.53 9.78
N THR A 53 -7.94 2.48 8.62
CA THR A 53 -7.22 3.60 8.04
C THR A 53 -8.15 4.43 7.16
N ASN A 54 -7.71 5.63 6.82
CA ASN A 54 -8.34 6.37 5.73
C ASN A 54 -7.84 5.83 4.39
N THR A 55 -8.69 5.89 3.37
CA THR A 55 -8.28 5.67 1.98
C THR A 55 -7.27 6.72 1.52
N ILE A 56 -6.57 6.46 0.41
CA ILE A 56 -5.73 7.45 -0.28
C ILE A 56 -6.57 8.70 -0.59
N ALA A 57 -7.80 8.51 -1.07
CA ALA A 57 -8.73 9.60 -1.39
C ALA A 57 -9.11 10.44 -0.16
N GLN A 58 -9.45 9.80 0.96
CA GLN A 58 -9.79 10.51 2.21
C GLN A 58 -8.58 11.26 2.78
N ASN A 59 -7.39 10.67 2.74
CA ASN A 59 -6.17 11.38 3.12
C ASN A 59 -5.86 12.55 2.17
N ALA A 60 -6.20 12.44 0.88
CA ALA A 60 -6.02 13.54 -0.08
C ALA A 60 -6.97 14.72 0.20
N GLU A 61 -8.18 14.48 0.70
CA GLU A 61 -9.06 15.56 1.18
C GLU A 61 -8.49 16.27 2.41
N ILE A 62 -7.87 15.52 3.32
CA ILE A 62 -7.11 16.11 4.45
C ILE A 62 -5.95 16.95 3.91
N LEU A 63 -5.22 16.44 2.92
CA LEU A 63 -4.09 17.16 2.30
C LEU A 63 -4.55 18.47 1.64
N LYS A 64 -5.68 18.46 0.92
CA LYS A 64 -6.28 19.66 0.32
C LYS A 64 -6.51 20.77 1.35
N ASN A 65 -7.20 20.44 2.45
CA ASN A 65 -7.51 21.41 3.51
C ASN A 65 -6.24 21.89 4.23
N TYR A 66 -5.28 20.99 4.42
CA TYR A 66 -3.98 21.32 4.99
C TYR A 66 -3.22 22.30 4.09
N ILE A 67 -3.14 22.06 2.78
CA ILE A 67 -2.50 22.95 1.79
C ILE A 67 -3.15 24.34 1.79
N ALA A 68 -4.49 24.40 1.78
CA ALA A 68 -5.22 25.67 1.83
C ALA A 68 -4.86 26.47 3.11
N SER A 69 -4.77 25.78 4.25
CA SER A 69 -4.37 26.39 5.52
C SER A 69 -2.93 26.86 5.52
N VAL A 70 -2.00 26.06 4.97
CA VAL A 70 -0.59 26.45 4.79
C VAL A 70 -0.50 27.71 3.94
N LYS A 71 -1.13 27.75 2.76
CA LYS A 71 -1.15 28.93 1.89
C LYS A 71 -1.72 30.16 2.59
N LYS A 72 -2.78 30.00 3.39
CA LYS A 72 -3.38 31.09 4.16
C LYS A 72 -2.43 31.66 5.22
N VAL A 73 -1.66 30.84 5.93
CA VAL A 73 -0.75 31.31 6.99
C VAL A 73 0.58 31.82 6.45
N THR A 74 1.02 31.36 5.27
CA THR A 74 2.28 31.80 4.67
C THR A 74 2.11 32.92 3.65
N GLY A 75 0.92 33.09 3.08
CA GLY A 75 0.69 33.95 1.91
C GLY A 75 1.23 33.36 0.60
N ALA A 76 1.67 32.10 0.60
CA ALA A 76 2.24 31.48 -0.59
C ALA A 76 1.17 31.20 -1.66
N GLN A 77 1.52 31.46 -2.92
CA GLN A 77 0.67 31.14 -4.06
C GLN A 77 0.62 29.63 -4.34
N TYR A 78 1.74 28.93 -4.13
CA TYR A 78 1.89 27.50 -4.32
C TYR A 78 2.68 26.86 -3.17
N VAL A 79 2.59 25.54 -3.03
CA VAL A 79 3.44 24.75 -2.14
C VAL A 79 4.30 23.76 -2.91
N ASP A 80 5.49 23.46 -2.41
CA ASP A 80 6.24 22.26 -2.78
C ASP A 80 5.75 21.07 -1.95
N LEU A 81 5.31 20.00 -2.60
CA LEU A 81 4.95 18.76 -1.91
C LEU A 81 6.14 17.81 -1.88
N VAL A 82 6.57 17.42 -0.69
CA VAL A 82 7.49 16.30 -0.48
C VAL A 82 6.72 15.15 0.15
N GLY A 83 6.60 14.03 -0.57
CA GLY A 83 5.88 12.84 -0.14
C GLY A 83 6.80 11.65 0.02
N HIS A 84 6.73 10.97 1.17
CA HIS A 84 7.44 9.70 1.39
C HIS A 84 6.46 8.54 1.25
N SER A 85 6.88 7.48 0.53
CA SER A 85 6.09 6.26 0.40
C SER A 85 4.64 6.57 -0.05
N MET A 86 3.63 6.07 0.68
CA MET A 86 2.21 6.35 0.47
C MET A 86 1.84 7.86 0.42
N GLY A 87 2.62 8.73 1.08
CA GLY A 87 2.41 10.18 1.03
C GLY A 87 2.53 10.78 -0.38
N GLY A 88 3.35 10.18 -1.24
CA GLY A 88 3.40 10.53 -2.67
C GLY A 88 2.13 10.13 -3.42
N LEU A 89 1.54 8.98 -3.08
CA LEU A 89 0.28 8.51 -3.68
C LEU A 89 -0.91 9.41 -3.28
N ILE A 90 -0.98 9.79 -2.01
CA ILE A 90 -1.95 10.77 -1.49
C ILE A 90 -1.82 12.10 -2.24
N SER A 91 -0.58 12.54 -2.46
CA SER A 91 -0.30 13.78 -3.21
C SER A 91 -0.71 13.68 -4.68
N ARG A 92 -0.44 12.54 -5.34
CA ARG A 92 -0.89 12.27 -6.73
C ARG A 92 -2.41 12.33 -6.84
N TYR A 93 -3.14 11.70 -5.91
CA TYR A 93 -4.60 11.74 -5.90
C TYR A 93 -5.13 13.16 -5.73
N TYR A 94 -4.57 13.93 -4.79
CA TYR A 94 -4.94 15.32 -4.60
C TYR A 94 -4.75 16.14 -5.90
N ILE A 95 -3.58 16.04 -6.53
CA ILE A 95 -3.26 16.75 -7.77
C ILE A 95 -4.24 16.37 -8.89
N ASP A 96 -4.53 15.08 -9.08
CA ASP A 96 -5.39 14.63 -10.16
C ASP A 96 -6.87 15.01 -9.91
N ARG A 97 -7.42 14.65 -8.74
CA ARG A 97 -8.87 14.67 -8.50
C ARG A 97 -9.39 15.91 -7.78
N LEU A 98 -8.58 16.51 -6.91
CA LEU A 98 -9.06 17.49 -5.93
C LEU A 98 -8.53 18.91 -6.18
N MET A 99 -7.38 19.03 -6.83
CA MET A 99 -6.76 20.31 -7.16
C MET A 99 -7.52 20.97 -8.32
N THR A 100 -8.21 22.08 -8.03
CA THR A 100 -9.04 22.80 -9.00
C THR A 100 -8.27 23.94 -9.67
N GLU A 101 -7.54 24.71 -8.86
CA GLU A 101 -6.53 25.67 -9.29
C GLU A 101 -5.14 25.15 -8.95
N ARG A 102 -4.10 25.64 -9.62
CA ARG A 102 -2.73 25.20 -9.32
C ARG A 102 -2.35 25.67 -7.91
N ASP A 103 -2.33 24.72 -6.97
CA ASP A 103 -1.90 24.94 -5.59
C ASP A 103 -0.48 24.41 -5.34
N VAL A 104 0.04 23.58 -6.26
CA VAL A 104 1.30 22.85 -6.11
C VAL A 104 2.28 23.29 -7.18
N ALA A 105 3.49 23.65 -6.74
CA ALA A 105 4.59 24.03 -7.62
C ALA A 105 5.26 22.79 -8.24
N GLN A 106 5.54 21.78 -7.41
CA GLN A 106 6.12 20.48 -7.79
C GLN A 106 5.77 19.39 -6.77
N LEU A 107 5.87 18.13 -7.19
CA LEU A 107 5.80 16.96 -6.32
C LEU A 107 7.16 16.23 -6.30
N ILE A 108 7.75 16.13 -5.13
CA ILE A 108 9.00 15.44 -4.83
C ILE A 108 8.66 14.15 -4.07
N MET A 109 8.94 13.00 -4.66
CA MET A 109 8.62 11.69 -4.11
C MET A 109 9.86 10.96 -3.61
N LEU A 110 9.79 10.43 -2.40
CA LEU A 110 10.85 9.65 -1.76
C LEU A 110 10.33 8.21 -1.57
N GLY A 111 10.76 7.29 -2.43
CA GLY A 111 10.37 5.88 -2.33
C GLY A 111 8.89 5.59 -2.56
N THR A 112 8.13 6.43 -3.27
CA THR A 112 6.70 6.20 -3.53
C THR A 112 6.44 4.95 -4.39
N PRO A 113 5.60 4.00 -3.95
CA PRO A 113 5.28 2.79 -4.73
C PRO A 113 4.27 3.10 -5.85
N ASN A 114 4.74 3.67 -6.97
CA ASN A 114 3.84 4.11 -8.04
C ASN A 114 3.07 2.97 -8.72
N SER A 115 3.45 1.71 -8.54
CA SER A 115 2.63 0.53 -8.87
C SER A 115 2.43 -0.43 -7.70
N GLY A 116 2.38 0.10 -6.47
CA GLY A 116 2.18 -0.71 -5.27
C GLY A 116 3.41 -1.50 -4.80
N SER A 117 3.24 -2.27 -3.73
CA SER A 117 4.23 -3.13 -3.09
C SER A 117 3.59 -4.47 -2.71
N ALA A 118 4.12 -5.58 -3.22
CA ALA A 118 3.60 -6.90 -2.88
C ALA A 118 3.87 -7.29 -1.41
N CYS A 119 4.76 -6.57 -0.70
CA CYS A 119 4.91 -6.70 0.75
C CYS A 119 3.62 -6.40 1.51
N ALA A 120 2.73 -5.59 0.94
CA ALA A 120 1.43 -5.29 1.53
C ALA A 120 0.46 -6.47 1.54
N ASN A 121 0.74 -7.53 0.77
CA ASN A 121 -0.09 -8.73 0.75
C ASN A 121 -0.13 -9.40 2.14
N LEU A 122 0.99 -9.39 2.88
CA LEU A 122 1.13 -10.01 4.19
C LEU A 122 0.24 -9.38 5.28
N PRO A 123 0.34 -8.07 5.59
CA PRO A 123 -0.54 -7.47 6.59
C PRO A 123 -2.01 -7.44 6.13
N ALA A 124 -2.28 -7.33 4.82
CA ALA A 124 -3.65 -7.42 4.32
C ALA A 124 -4.27 -8.83 4.49
N ALA A 125 -3.47 -9.90 4.39
CA ALA A 125 -3.95 -11.26 4.68
C ALA A 125 -4.42 -11.43 6.14
N LEU A 126 -3.93 -10.58 7.06
CA LEU A 126 -4.38 -10.50 8.46
C LEU A 126 -5.52 -9.49 8.68
N ASN A 127 -6.06 -8.87 7.62
CA ASN A 127 -7.00 -7.75 7.69
C ASN A 127 -6.48 -6.54 8.48
N TYR A 128 -5.16 -6.36 8.52
CA TYR A 128 -4.56 -5.23 9.23
C TYR A 128 -4.52 -3.97 8.36
N TYR A 129 -4.81 -2.84 9.01
CA TYR A 129 -4.74 -1.48 8.48
C TYR A 129 -5.57 -1.22 7.23
N LEU A 130 -6.69 -1.95 7.08
CA LEU A 130 -7.61 -1.76 5.94
C LEU A 130 -8.23 -0.35 5.95
N PRO A 131 -8.45 0.26 4.77
CA PRO A 131 -8.14 -0.25 3.43
C PRO A 131 -6.71 0.04 2.93
N ALA A 132 -5.89 0.80 3.68
CA ALA A 132 -4.58 1.25 3.21
C ALA A 132 -3.67 0.12 2.72
N THR A 133 -3.65 -1.05 3.37
CA THR A 133 -2.85 -2.20 2.90
C THR A 133 -3.33 -2.76 1.57
N LEU A 134 -4.64 -2.73 1.28
CA LEU A 134 -5.18 -3.11 -0.04
C LEU A 134 -4.85 -2.05 -1.09
N GLU A 135 -4.96 -0.77 -0.74
CA GLU A 135 -4.68 0.35 -1.64
C GLU A 135 -3.20 0.52 -1.99
N ILE A 136 -2.29 -0.19 -1.34
CA ILE A 136 -0.87 -0.23 -1.69
C ILE A 136 -0.42 -1.57 -2.29
N ARG A 137 -1.34 -2.50 -2.59
CA ARG A 137 -1.03 -3.73 -3.35
C ARG A 137 -0.87 -3.42 -4.85
N PRO A 138 0.00 -4.15 -5.58
CA PRO A 138 0.13 -3.99 -7.03
C PRO A 138 -1.19 -4.18 -7.80
N SER A 139 -2.01 -5.14 -7.35
CA SER A 139 -3.30 -5.46 -7.95
C SER A 139 -4.28 -4.28 -8.00
N TYR A 140 -4.24 -3.39 -7.00
CA TYR A 140 -5.04 -2.16 -6.98
C TYR A 140 -4.49 -1.12 -7.96
N PHE A 141 -3.17 -0.99 -8.05
CA PHE A 141 -2.51 0.02 -8.88
C PHE A 141 -2.67 -0.23 -10.37
N GLU A 142 -2.38 -1.44 -10.82
CA GLU A 142 -2.41 -1.84 -12.24
C GLU A 142 -3.81 -1.72 -12.84
N ASN A 143 -4.81 -2.03 -12.03
CA ASN A 143 -6.18 -2.23 -12.49
C ASN A 143 -7.10 -1.05 -12.19
N MET A 144 -6.78 -0.21 -11.20
CA MET A 144 -7.62 0.91 -10.79
C MET A 144 -6.84 2.22 -10.67
N PHE A 145 -5.91 2.34 -9.72
CA PHE A 145 -5.31 3.64 -9.38
C PHE A 145 -4.60 4.29 -10.58
N ASN A 146 -3.65 3.61 -11.24
CA ASN A 146 -2.91 4.22 -12.36
C ASN A 146 -3.76 4.37 -13.63
N ARG A 147 -4.88 3.64 -13.75
CA ARG A 147 -5.83 3.84 -14.86
C ARG A 147 -6.63 5.13 -14.70
N GLN A 148 -6.83 5.55 -13.46
CA GLN A 148 -7.70 6.67 -13.10
C GLN A 148 -6.92 7.94 -12.73
N ILE A 149 -5.72 7.80 -12.15
CA ILE A 149 -4.91 8.88 -11.57
C ILE A 149 -3.67 9.11 -12.43
N ASN A 150 -3.82 9.96 -13.44
CA ASN A 150 -2.83 10.23 -14.49
C ASN A 150 -2.68 11.72 -14.86
N HIS A 151 -3.55 12.60 -14.38
CA HIS A 151 -3.47 14.04 -14.61
C HIS A 151 -2.49 14.68 -13.64
N ARG A 152 -1.49 15.37 -14.20
CA ARG A 152 -0.50 16.17 -13.47
C ARG A 152 -0.97 17.58 -13.21
N ARG A 153 -1.92 18.08 -14.01
CA ARG A 153 -2.40 19.47 -13.95
C ARG A 153 -1.25 20.48 -13.99
N GLY A 154 -0.23 20.20 -14.79
CA GLY A 154 0.94 21.05 -14.93
C GLY A 154 2.00 20.93 -13.85
N VAL A 155 1.82 20.05 -12.86
CA VAL A 155 2.75 19.90 -11.74
C VAL A 155 3.91 18.96 -12.13
N PRO A 156 5.17 19.44 -12.10
CA PRO A 156 6.33 18.61 -12.33
C PRO A 156 6.55 17.57 -11.24
N PHE A 157 6.78 16.31 -11.61
CA PHE A 157 7.08 15.22 -10.66
C PHE A 157 8.56 14.85 -10.68
N SER A 158 9.17 14.66 -9.51
CA SER A 158 10.54 14.15 -9.35
C SER A 158 10.57 13.06 -8.30
N MET A 159 11.38 12.03 -8.49
CA MET A 159 11.46 10.89 -7.56
C MET A 159 12.88 10.44 -7.26
N VAL A 160 13.12 10.00 -6.03
CA VAL A 160 14.27 9.17 -5.67
C VAL A 160 13.78 7.79 -5.22
N ALA A 161 14.43 6.74 -5.72
CA ALA A 161 14.17 5.34 -5.35
C ALA A 161 15.39 4.77 -4.60
N GLY A 162 15.14 4.05 -3.51
CA GLY A 162 16.18 3.28 -2.84
C GLY A 162 16.42 1.96 -3.58
N THR A 163 17.68 1.54 -3.70
CA THR A 163 18.08 0.31 -4.42
C THR A 163 19.22 -0.49 -3.75
N PRO A 164 19.29 -0.61 -2.40
CA PRO A 164 20.33 -1.37 -1.72
C PRO A 164 20.25 -2.88 -1.98
N LEU A 165 19.06 -3.43 -2.24
CA LEU A 165 18.91 -4.84 -2.58
C LEU A 165 19.00 -5.03 -4.08
N ILE A 166 19.94 -5.86 -4.52
CA ILE A 166 20.17 -6.14 -5.94
C ILE A 166 20.03 -7.63 -6.29
N GLU A 167 20.00 -8.51 -5.28
CA GLU A 167 19.85 -9.95 -5.48
C GLU A 167 18.44 -10.41 -5.07
N PRO A 168 17.74 -11.22 -5.88
CA PRO A 168 16.38 -11.67 -5.56
C PRO A 168 16.25 -12.39 -4.20
N LEU A 169 17.30 -13.12 -3.79
CA LEU A 169 17.31 -13.83 -2.51
C LEU A 169 17.22 -12.89 -1.30
N GLN A 170 17.62 -11.63 -1.45
CA GLN A 170 17.55 -10.59 -0.42
C GLN A 170 16.18 -9.91 -0.36
N SER A 171 15.37 -10.00 -1.44
CA SER A 171 14.10 -9.30 -1.55
C SER A 171 12.93 -10.27 -1.38
N PRO A 172 12.28 -10.28 -0.22
CA PRO A 172 11.34 -11.34 0.12
C PRO A 172 9.92 -11.11 -0.43
N CYS A 173 9.60 -9.90 -0.89
CA CYS A 173 8.27 -9.52 -1.34
C CYS A 173 8.26 -8.46 -2.45
N THR A 174 9.39 -8.17 -3.08
CA THR A 174 9.46 -7.24 -4.23
C THR A 174 10.42 -7.75 -5.29
N ASP A 175 10.30 -7.22 -6.50
CA ASP A 175 11.35 -7.36 -7.52
C ASP A 175 12.61 -6.56 -7.13
N VAL A 176 13.76 -6.88 -7.72
CA VAL A 176 15.03 -6.15 -7.49
C VAL A 176 15.44 -5.35 -8.73
N PRO A 177 16.12 -4.19 -8.60
CA PRO A 177 16.58 -3.57 -7.35
C PRO A 177 15.46 -3.04 -6.45
N SER A 178 15.68 -3.00 -5.14
CA SER A 178 14.65 -2.65 -4.14
C SER A 178 15.20 -1.96 -2.90
N ASP A 179 14.37 -1.12 -2.28
CA ASP A 179 14.58 -0.54 -0.95
C ASP A 179 13.99 -1.38 0.20
N VAL A 180 13.65 -2.64 -0.12
CA VAL A 180 12.94 -3.66 0.68
C VAL A 180 11.43 -3.54 0.64
N ALA A 181 10.89 -2.32 0.58
CA ALA A 181 9.44 -2.12 0.53
C ALA A 181 8.96 -1.82 -0.90
N VAL A 182 9.78 -1.16 -1.71
CA VAL A 182 9.44 -0.66 -3.03
C VAL A 182 10.58 -1.00 -3.98
N SER A 183 10.24 -1.74 -5.04
CA SER A 183 11.20 -2.00 -6.11
C SER A 183 11.39 -0.75 -6.97
N LEU A 184 12.58 -0.64 -7.59
CA LEU A 184 12.85 0.37 -8.62
C LEU A 184 11.80 0.31 -9.74
N LYS A 185 11.34 -0.89 -10.08
CA LYS A 185 10.26 -1.11 -11.04
C LYS A 185 8.96 -0.45 -10.62
N SER A 186 8.55 -0.61 -9.37
CA SER A 186 7.33 0.04 -8.86
C SER A 186 7.48 1.56 -8.85
N ALA A 187 8.64 2.05 -8.42
CA ALA A 187 8.97 3.47 -8.42
C ALA A 187 8.84 4.13 -9.81
N GLN A 188 9.36 3.48 -10.85
CA GLN A 188 9.41 4.00 -12.23
C GLN A 188 8.20 3.64 -13.10
N SER A 189 7.13 3.10 -12.51
CA SER A 189 5.94 2.63 -13.25
C SER A 189 5.12 3.74 -13.91
N ILE A 190 5.39 5.01 -13.57
CA ILE A 190 4.87 6.19 -14.26
C ILE A 190 6.04 6.96 -14.88
N PRO A 191 5.84 7.67 -16.01
CA PRO A 191 6.89 8.55 -16.53
C PRO A 191 7.32 9.54 -15.46
N ILE A 192 8.59 9.60 -15.09
CA ILE A 192 9.07 10.51 -14.05
C ILE A 192 10.58 10.70 -14.13
N LYS A 193 11.06 11.88 -13.73
CA LYS A 193 12.49 12.08 -13.48
C LYS A 193 12.90 11.36 -12.20
N LEU A 194 13.61 10.25 -12.34
CA LEU A 194 14.00 9.37 -11.25
C LEU A 194 15.51 9.38 -10.99
N SER A 195 15.89 9.48 -9.73
CA SER A 195 17.24 9.21 -9.21
C SER A 195 17.23 7.91 -8.38
N GLN A 196 18.37 7.23 -8.29
CA GLN A 196 18.54 6.04 -7.45
C GLN A 196 19.54 6.32 -6.33
N ILE A 197 19.36 5.67 -5.18
CA ILE A 197 20.28 5.78 -4.05
C ILE A 197 20.36 4.46 -3.28
N GLN A 198 21.52 4.14 -2.70
CA GLN A 198 21.78 2.89 -1.99
C GLN A 198 21.28 2.95 -0.53
N LEU A 199 19.99 3.23 -0.33
CA LEU A 199 19.37 3.35 1.00
C LEU A 199 18.09 2.53 1.12
N LEU A 200 17.83 2.01 2.32
CA LEU A 200 16.57 1.36 2.67
C LEU A 200 15.40 2.35 2.66
N HIS A 201 14.19 1.83 2.53
CA HIS A 201 12.97 2.64 2.38
C HIS A 201 12.79 3.70 3.48
N THR A 202 13.05 3.31 4.73
CA THR A 202 12.85 4.16 5.92
C THR A 202 13.95 5.22 6.10
N ALA A 203 15.08 5.06 5.40
CA ALA A 203 16.14 6.05 5.36
C ALA A 203 15.87 7.18 4.34
N LEU A 204 14.95 6.98 3.39
CA LEU A 204 14.75 7.93 2.29
C LEU A 204 14.24 9.31 2.74
N ASN A 205 13.44 9.38 3.80
CA ASN A 205 12.92 10.63 4.37
C ASN A 205 13.71 11.13 5.59
N THR A 206 14.74 10.42 6.03
CA THR A 206 15.54 10.79 7.22
C THR A 206 17.01 11.04 6.89
N SER A 207 17.47 10.60 5.72
CA SER A 207 18.87 10.74 5.31
C SER A 207 19.23 12.18 4.92
N PRO A 208 20.28 12.75 5.53
CA PRO A 208 20.87 14.02 5.07
C PRO A 208 21.38 13.94 3.63
N GLU A 209 21.83 12.76 3.17
CA GLU A 209 22.30 12.57 1.80
C GLU A 209 21.16 12.75 0.79
N VAL A 210 19.98 12.20 1.07
CA VAL A 210 18.79 12.38 0.22
C VAL A 210 18.40 13.85 0.19
N PHE A 211 18.43 14.52 1.34
CA PHE A 211 18.13 15.95 1.38
C PHE A 211 19.12 16.75 0.53
N GLU A 212 20.41 16.64 0.78
CA GLU A 212 21.44 17.46 0.13
C GLU A 212 21.57 17.17 -1.37
N LYS A 213 21.52 15.91 -1.79
CA LYS A 213 21.74 15.52 -3.20
C LYS A 213 20.48 15.56 -4.05
N PHE A 214 19.30 15.44 -3.45
CA PHE A 214 18.05 15.30 -4.20
C PHE A 214 17.02 16.38 -3.85
N VAL A 215 16.63 16.53 -2.58
CA VAL A 215 15.51 17.43 -2.22
C VAL A 215 15.90 18.90 -2.31
N LYS A 216 17.03 19.30 -1.71
CA LYS A 216 17.50 20.68 -1.65
C LYS A 216 17.66 21.33 -3.03
N PRO A 217 18.30 20.70 -4.04
CA PRO A 217 18.37 21.25 -5.39
C PRO A 217 17.00 21.47 -6.04
N LEU A 218 16.00 20.65 -5.72
CA LEU A 218 14.62 20.80 -6.22
C LEU A 218 13.90 21.96 -5.55
N LEU A 219 14.09 22.14 -4.24
CA LEU A 219 13.51 23.25 -3.48
C LEU A 219 14.12 24.62 -3.82
N GLN A 220 15.31 24.64 -4.41
CA GLN A 220 15.95 25.88 -4.89
C GLN A 220 15.48 26.33 -6.28
N ARG A 221 14.61 25.56 -6.95
CA ARG A 221 14.08 25.93 -8.26
C ARG A 221 13.14 27.12 -8.13
N ILE A 222 13.26 28.05 -9.08
CA ILE A 222 12.39 29.22 -9.22
C ILE A 222 11.44 29.13 -10.43
N GLU A 223 11.67 28.15 -11.31
CA GLU A 223 10.85 27.89 -12.49
C GLU A 223 10.20 26.51 -12.41
N PHE A 224 8.89 26.47 -12.66
CA PHE A 224 8.08 25.26 -12.64
C PHE A 224 7.39 25.10 -13.99
N PRO A 225 7.98 24.30 -14.91
CA PRO A 225 7.35 24.08 -16.21
C PRO A 225 5.96 23.50 -16.02
N ASN A 226 5.07 23.84 -16.94
CA ASN A 226 3.75 23.23 -17.03
C ASN A 226 3.91 21.82 -17.61
N GLU A 227 4.06 20.81 -16.75
CA GLU A 227 4.29 19.43 -17.20
C GLU A 227 3.00 18.82 -17.75
N LEU A 228 3.04 18.38 -19.01
CA LEU A 228 1.91 17.72 -19.65
C LEU A 228 1.61 16.37 -18.99
N ASP A 229 0.34 15.97 -19.09
CA ASP A 229 -0.08 14.66 -18.65
C ASP A 229 0.66 13.59 -19.46
N PRO A 230 1.26 12.59 -18.81
CA PRO A 230 1.96 11.53 -19.51
C PRO A 230 0.99 10.73 -20.38
N ALA A 231 1.49 10.21 -21.50
CA ALA A 231 0.74 9.20 -22.25
C ALA A 231 0.44 8.00 -21.33
N LEU A 232 -0.72 7.39 -21.50
CA LEU A 232 -1.08 6.16 -20.78
C LEU A 232 -0.11 5.04 -21.22
N ILE A 233 0.92 4.79 -20.43
CA ILE A 233 1.83 3.65 -20.65
C ILE A 233 1.31 2.48 -19.83
N GLN A 234 0.86 1.43 -20.52
CA GLN A 234 0.56 0.13 -19.92
C GLN A 234 1.81 -0.74 -20.02
N ALA A 235 2.71 -0.64 -19.05
CA ALA A 235 3.72 -1.67 -18.88
C ALA A 235 3.06 -2.83 -18.13
N PRO A 236 3.06 -4.07 -18.66
CA PRO A 236 2.69 -5.21 -17.85
C PRO A 236 3.68 -5.31 -16.69
N ALA A 237 3.17 -5.37 -15.45
CA ALA A 237 4.01 -5.83 -14.35
C ALA A 237 4.30 -7.32 -14.59
N PRO A 238 5.55 -7.78 -14.42
CA PRO A 238 5.84 -9.19 -14.30
C PRO A 238 5.16 -9.66 -13.03
N GLU A 239 4.42 -10.74 -13.16
CA GLU A 239 3.80 -11.42 -12.03
C GLU A 239 4.93 -11.92 -11.13
N LEU A 240 5.04 -11.31 -9.95
CA LEU A 240 5.79 -11.91 -8.87
C LEU A 240 5.03 -13.16 -8.45
N GLU A 241 5.72 -14.30 -8.44
CA GLU A 241 5.09 -15.55 -8.05
C GLU A 241 5.20 -15.74 -6.55
N PHE A 242 4.08 -16.11 -5.94
CA PHE A 242 4.02 -16.37 -4.51
C PHE A 242 3.39 -17.72 -4.23
N THR A 243 3.88 -18.39 -3.19
CA THR A 243 3.09 -19.39 -2.49
C THR A 243 1.86 -18.73 -1.88
N ARG A 244 0.92 -19.53 -1.36
CA ARG A 244 -0.12 -18.95 -0.52
C ARG A 244 0.47 -18.25 0.70
N ILE A 245 -0.25 -17.25 1.19
CA ILE A 245 0.07 -16.62 2.45
C ILE A 245 -0.50 -17.48 3.57
N TYR A 246 0.38 -17.96 4.44
CA TYR A 246 0.03 -18.74 5.62
C TYR A 246 -0.10 -17.78 6.79
N THR A 247 -1.31 -17.65 7.30
CA THR A 247 -1.62 -16.84 8.48
C THR A 247 -1.91 -17.72 9.69
N GLY A 248 -1.58 -17.24 10.88
CA GLY A 248 -1.91 -17.93 12.12
C GLY A 248 -1.59 -17.11 13.35
N HIS A 249 -1.69 -17.76 14.52
CA HIS A 249 -1.43 -17.15 15.82
C HIS A 249 -0.40 -17.99 16.59
N VAL A 250 0.55 -17.32 17.26
CA VAL A 250 1.47 -17.96 18.21
C VAL A 250 1.17 -17.44 19.61
N ASP A 251 0.68 -18.34 20.47
CA ASP A 251 0.45 -18.06 21.89
C ASP A 251 1.76 -17.75 22.63
N ALA A 252 1.66 -17.07 23.78
CA ALA A 252 2.80 -16.87 24.67
C ALA A 252 3.39 -18.22 25.12
N GLY A 253 4.70 -18.42 24.91
CA GLY A 253 5.39 -19.69 25.16
C GLY A 253 5.09 -20.82 24.15
N GLY A 254 4.25 -20.56 23.14
CA GLY A 254 3.87 -21.52 22.11
C GLY A 254 4.79 -21.49 20.88
N SER A 255 4.48 -22.37 19.93
CA SER A 255 5.06 -22.35 18.58
C SER A 255 4.07 -22.84 17.54
N GLN A 256 4.30 -22.48 16.28
CA GLN A 256 3.55 -22.94 15.11
C GLN A 256 4.52 -23.38 14.01
N GLU A 257 4.19 -24.45 13.28
CA GLU A 257 4.96 -24.90 12.13
C GLU A 257 4.14 -24.75 10.85
N VAL A 258 4.67 -23.96 9.91
CA VAL A 258 4.11 -23.78 8.57
C VAL A 258 4.87 -24.66 7.60
N THR A 259 4.18 -25.45 6.78
CA THR A 259 4.79 -26.20 5.68
C THR A 259 4.49 -25.51 4.35
N ILE A 260 5.54 -25.07 3.66
CA ILE A 260 5.50 -24.38 2.37
C ILE A 260 6.03 -25.33 1.30
N GLN A 261 5.24 -25.59 0.27
CA GLN A 261 5.68 -26.43 -0.85
C GLN A 261 6.48 -25.60 -1.85
N ILE A 262 7.72 -26.00 -2.09
CA ILE A 262 8.63 -25.38 -3.06
C ILE A 262 8.84 -26.34 -4.22
N ASP A 263 8.55 -25.91 -5.43
CA ASP A 263 8.81 -26.65 -6.67
C ASP A 263 10.21 -26.32 -7.23
N GLN A 264 10.47 -26.67 -8.49
CA GLN A 264 11.74 -26.37 -9.14
C GLN A 264 11.81 -24.87 -9.50
N VAL A 265 12.38 -24.10 -8.59
CA VAL A 265 12.57 -22.64 -8.70
C VAL A 265 14.05 -22.28 -8.64
N THR A 266 14.43 -21.15 -9.23
CA THR A 266 15.81 -20.65 -9.16
C THR A 266 16.07 -19.88 -7.86
N VAL A 267 15.03 -19.25 -7.31
CA VAL A 267 15.09 -18.58 -6.00
C VAL A 267 13.77 -18.78 -5.26
N ALA A 268 13.84 -19.05 -3.96
CA ALA A 268 12.72 -18.88 -3.04
C ALA A 268 13.13 -17.91 -1.92
N SER A 269 12.42 -16.79 -1.81
CA SER A 269 12.64 -15.76 -0.80
C SER A 269 11.43 -15.69 0.13
N PHE A 270 11.65 -15.97 1.40
CA PHE A 270 10.62 -16.05 2.43
C PHE A 270 10.45 -14.69 3.10
N ALA A 271 9.20 -14.26 3.25
CA ALA A 271 8.81 -13.06 3.95
C ALA A 271 8.01 -13.41 5.20
N LEU A 272 8.34 -12.78 6.33
CA LEU A 272 7.56 -12.85 7.56
C LEU A 272 7.09 -11.45 7.96
N TYR A 273 5.78 -11.32 8.14
CA TYR A 273 5.17 -10.21 8.84
C TYR A 273 4.62 -10.67 10.18
N GLU A 274 5.09 -10.03 11.25
CA GLU A 274 4.65 -10.25 12.62
C GLU A 274 4.82 -8.91 13.37
N PRO A 275 3.73 -8.28 13.85
CA PRO A 275 3.74 -6.89 14.26
C PRO A 275 4.54 -6.61 15.54
N THR A 276 4.68 -7.59 16.43
CA THR A 276 5.37 -7.46 17.73
C THR A 276 6.86 -7.76 17.64
N ARG A 277 7.32 -8.42 16.57
CA ARG A 277 8.71 -8.80 16.29
C ARG A 277 9.35 -9.59 17.43
N SER A 278 8.53 -10.41 18.07
CA SER A 278 8.90 -11.16 19.26
C SER A 278 9.17 -12.63 18.96
N LEU A 279 8.87 -13.10 17.75
CA LEU A 279 9.03 -14.51 17.40
C LEU A 279 10.46 -14.81 16.91
N THR A 280 10.90 -16.03 17.20
CA THR A 280 12.08 -16.64 16.58
C THR A 280 11.66 -17.55 15.44
N VAL A 281 12.53 -17.68 14.43
CA VAL A 281 12.27 -18.49 13.24
C VAL A 281 13.30 -19.59 13.13
N THR A 282 12.82 -20.83 12.99
CA THR A 282 13.64 -21.98 12.60
C THR A 282 13.21 -22.47 11.22
N VAL A 283 14.17 -22.64 10.32
CA VAL A 283 13.92 -23.08 8.94
C VAL A 283 14.46 -24.49 8.76
N ARG A 284 13.63 -25.36 8.19
CA ARG A 284 13.99 -26.74 7.88
C ARG A 284 13.71 -26.98 6.40
N GLY A 285 14.76 -27.28 5.63
CA GLY A 285 14.63 -27.52 4.20
C GLY A 285 13.99 -28.87 3.89
N ALA A 286 13.77 -29.15 2.60
CA ALA A 286 13.13 -30.40 2.13
C ALA A 286 13.85 -31.70 2.54
N THR A 287 15.11 -31.64 2.99
CA THR A 287 15.82 -32.82 3.54
C THR A 287 15.48 -33.12 4.99
N GLY A 288 14.75 -32.24 5.68
CA GLY A 288 14.49 -32.34 7.12
C GLY A 288 15.59 -31.73 8.01
N ASN A 289 16.69 -31.24 7.42
CA ASN A 289 17.77 -30.59 8.17
C ASN A 289 17.37 -29.16 8.55
N VAL A 290 17.67 -28.78 9.80
CA VAL A 290 17.61 -27.37 10.22
C VAL A 290 18.71 -26.61 9.51
N ILE A 291 18.37 -25.45 8.93
CA ILE A 291 19.30 -24.59 8.24
C ILE A 291 19.60 -23.40 9.15
N ALA A 292 20.88 -23.23 9.50
CA ALA A 292 21.35 -22.00 10.12
C ALA A 292 21.36 -20.89 9.06
N LEU A 293 20.46 -19.92 9.23
CA LEU A 293 20.37 -18.77 8.34
C LEU A 293 21.63 -17.91 8.48
N ASP A 294 22.26 -17.59 7.36
CA ASP A 294 23.44 -16.74 7.27
C ASP A 294 23.15 -15.48 6.43
N PRO A 295 23.51 -14.27 6.89
CA PRO A 295 23.22 -13.02 6.16
C PRO A 295 23.77 -12.98 4.73
N THR A 296 24.92 -13.60 4.47
CA THR A 296 25.56 -13.56 3.15
C THR A 296 24.96 -14.62 2.22
N ARG A 297 24.83 -15.86 2.70
CA ARG A 297 24.36 -16.99 1.88
C ARG A 297 22.85 -16.99 1.69
N ASN A 298 22.10 -16.47 2.66
CA ASN A 298 20.65 -16.44 2.66
C ASN A 298 20.07 -15.04 2.49
N GLY A 299 20.91 -14.01 2.29
CA GLY A 299 20.49 -12.61 2.13
C GLY A 299 19.51 -12.16 3.19
N ILE A 300 19.82 -12.45 4.45
CA ILE A 300 18.93 -12.10 5.55
C ILE A 300 18.82 -10.58 5.60
N VAL A 301 17.59 -10.09 5.47
CA VAL A 301 17.25 -8.69 5.66
C VAL A 301 16.46 -8.59 6.96
N VAL A 302 17.12 -8.02 7.97
CA VAL A 302 16.47 -7.67 9.25
C VAL A 302 16.32 -6.15 9.32
N ILE A 303 15.09 -5.68 9.36
CA ILE A 303 14.78 -4.25 9.52
C ILE A 303 14.22 -4.01 10.91
N ASN A 304 14.95 -3.25 11.72
CA ASN A 304 14.56 -2.90 13.09
C ASN A 304 13.65 -1.65 13.18
N ASP A 305 13.09 -1.19 12.07
CA ASP A 305 12.17 -0.05 12.02
C ASP A 305 10.71 -0.52 12.15
N PRO A 306 9.94 -0.16 13.19
CA PRO A 306 8.58 -0.63 13.41
C PRO A 306 7.59 -0.32 12.26
N SER A 307 7.87 0.67 11.42
CA SER A 307 7.02 1.08 10.29
C SER A 307 7.18 0.24 9.02
N THR A 308 8.14 -0.70 8.96
CA THR A 308 8.32 -1.56 7.78
C THR A 308 7.20 -2.59 7.61
N LEU A 309 6.87 -2.91 6.35
CA LEU A 309 5.92 -3.95 5.94
C LEU A 309 6.47 -5.38 6.11
N VAL A 310 7.79 -5.55 6.17
CA VAL A 310 8.46 -6.83 6.41
C VAL A 310 9.71 -6.56 7.24
N TYR A 311 9.83 -7.26 8.36
CA TYR A 311 10.96 -7.09 9.28
C TYR A 311 12.02 -8.20 9.14
N LEU A 312 11.63 -9.37 8.65
CA LEU A 312 12.52 -10.50 8.40
C LEU A 312 12.25 -11.10 7.02
N GLY A 313 13.27 -11.07 6.18
CA GLY A 313 13.32 -11.78 4.91
C GLY A 313 14.59 -12.63 4.79
N TYR A 314 14.51 -13.78 4.14
CA TYR A 314 15.66 -14.63 3.81
C TYR A 314 15.35 -15.48 2.58
N GLY A 315 16.36 -15.81 1.78
CA GLY A 315 16.20 -16.56 0.55
C GLY A 315 17.18 -17.70 0.35
N PHE A 316 16.87 -18.51 -0.65
CA PHE A 316 17.66 -19.66 -1.07
C PHE A 316 17.74 -19.69 -2.58
N THR A 317 18.95 -19.85 -3.12
CA THR A 317 19.18 -20.10 -4.54
C THR A 317 19.09 -21.60 -4.81
N ASN A 318 18.39 -21.95 -5.89
CA ASN A 318 18.12 -23.33 -6.30
C ASN A 318 17.71 -24.24 -5.12
N PRO A 319 16.70 -23.84 -4.31
CA PRO A 319 16.28 -24.63 -3.17
C PRO A 319 15.83 -26.02 -3.63
N ARG A 320 16.14 -27.03 -2.82
CA ARG A 320 15.66 -28.40 -3.09
C ARG A 320 14.12 -28.40 -3.11
N PRO A 321 13.48 -28.94 -4.16
CA PRO A 321 12.02 -29.07 -4.20
C PRO A 321 11.50 -29.96 -3.07
N GLY A 322 10.29 -29.67 -2.62
CA GLY A 322 9.57 -30.41 -1.58
C GLY A 322 9.09 -29.52 -0.43
N PRO A 323 8.73 -30.13 0.71
CA PRO A 323 8.17 -29.41 1.84
C PRO A 323 9.26 -28.67 2.63
N TRP A 324 9.13 -27.36 2.75
CA TRP A 324 9.94 -26.53 3.62
C TRP A 324 9.15 -26.18 4.88
N LYS A 325 9.74 -26.39 6.05
CA LYS A 325 9.06 -26.14 7.33
C LYS A 325 9.62 -24.90 8.00
N ILE A 326 8.74 -23.95 8.30
CA ILE A 326 9.05 -22.70 8.99
C ILE A 326 8.40 -22.77 10.38
N THR A 327 9.21 -22.93 11.41
CA THR A 327 8.73 -22.94 12.80
C THR A 327 8.87 -21.55 13.39
N LEU A 328 7.77 -20.99 13.86
CA LEU A 328 7.69 -19.71 14.56
C LEU A 328 7.49 -19.99 16.05
N SER A 329 8.40 -19.54 16.89
CA SER A 329 8.38 -19.81 18.33
C SER A 329 8.38 -18.52 19.14
N ALA A 330 7.48 -18.44 20.12
CA ALA A 330 7.42 -17.34 21.07
C ALA A 330 8.72 -17.22 21.86
N THR A 331 9.13 -15.98 22.13
CA THR A 331 10.17 -15.64 23.11
C THR A 331 9.57 -14.94 24.32
N ASP A 332 10.41 -14.66 25.32
CA ASP A 332 10.05 -13.85 26.50
C ASP A 332 9.57 -12.43 26.16
N LYS A 333 9.83 -11.95 24.94
CA LYS A 333 9.34 -10.65 24.45
C LYS A 333 7.93 -10.74 23.86
N THR A 334 7.39 -11.96 23.69
CA THR A 334 6.08 -12.15 23.07
C THR A 334 4.99 -11.70 24.03
N PRO A 335 4.05 -10.84 23.60
CA PRO A 335 2.98 -10.40 24.47
C PRO A 335 2.20 -11.58 25.06
N ALA A 336 1.64 -11.40 26.26
CA ALA A 336 0.87 -12.44 26.93
C ALA A 336 -0.31 -12.96 26.09
N ARG A 337 -0.86 -12.12 25.21
CA ARG A 337 -1.92 -12.46 24.26
C ARG A 337 -1.44 -13.16 22.98
N GLY A 338 -0.16 -13.48 22.88
CA GLY A 338 0.47 -13.95 21.65
C GLY A 338 0.59 -12.87 20.57
N THR A 339 0.83 -13.31 19.33
CA THR A 339 0.91 -12.46 18.15
C THR A 339 0.46 -13.22 16.90
N ASP A 340 -0.18 -12.49 15.98
CA ASP A 340 -0.55 -13.03 14.67
C ASP A 340 0.63 -12.92 13.70
N TYR A 341 0.72 -13.85 12.76
CA TYR A 341 1.77 -13.85 11.75
C TYR A 341 1.20 -14.08 10.36
N ALA A 342 1.93 -13.61 9.36
CA ALA A 342 1.76 -13.98 7.96
C ALA A 342 3.12 -14.37 7.37
N VAL A 343 3.18 -15.53 6.70
CA VAL A 343 4.39 -16.03 6.02
C VAL A 343 4.05 -16.37 4.57
N THR A 344 4.95 -16.02 3.66
CA THR A 344 4.89 -16.49 2.26
C THR A 344 6.30 -16.65 1.69
N ALA A 345 6.41 -17.35 0.56
CA ALA A 345 7.61 -17.37 -0.26
C ALA A 345 7.33 -16.72 -1.62
N GLN A 346 8.13 -15.72 -1.97
CA GLN A 346 8.31 -15.23 -3.34
C GLN A 346 9.19 -16.21 -4.10
N LEU A 347 8.78 -16.56 -5.31
CA LEU A 347 9.41 -17.58 -6.14
C LEU A 347 9.88 -16.96 -7.45
N HIS A 348 11.07 -17.36 -7.90
CA HIS A 348 11.57 -17.03 -9.23
C HIS A 348 11.70 -18.32 -10.04
N GLY A 349 11.00 -18.37 -11.18
CA GLY A 349 10.83 -19.59 -11.96
C GLY A 349 9.76 -20.52 -11.38
N GLY A 350 9.69 -21.75 -11.91
CA GLY A 350 8.66 -22.72 -11.52
C GLY A 350 7.27 -22.40 -12.08
N ALA A 351 6.24 -22.95 -11.46
CA ALA A 351 4.86 -22.73 -11.86
C ALA A 351 4.37 -21.33 -11.49
N ASN A 352 3.43 -20.78 -12.26
CA ASN A 352 2.75 -19.51 -11.97
C ASN A 352 1.23 -19.67 -11.94
N LEU A 353 0.57 -18.84 -11.11
CA LEU A 353 -0.90 -18.80 -11.06
C LEU A 353 -1.41 -17.54 -11.74
N GLN A 354 -2.06 -17.73 -12.89
CA GLN A 354 -2.75 -16.67 -13.60
C GLN A 354 -4.16 -16.54 -13.04
N ALA A 355 -4.54 -15.32 -12.63
CA ALA A 355 -5.89 -15.05 -12.17
C ALA A 355 -6.44 -13.76 -12.78
N ARG A 356 -7.76 -13.72 -12.98
CA ARG A 356 -8.47 -12.52 -13.46
C ARG A 356 -9.88 -12.47 -12.92
N ALA A 357 -10.46 -11.27 -12.93
CA ALA A 357 -11.88 -11.04 -12.70
C ALA A 357 -12.57 -10.57 -13.99
N SER A 358 -13.84 -10.92 -14.14
CA SER A 358 -14.69 -10.44 -15.25
C SER A 358 -14.87 -8.92 -15.26
N GLN A 359 -14.88 -8.30 -14.07
CA GLN A 359 -14.97 -6.86 -13.90
C GLN A 359 -14.30 -6.42 -12.60
N LEU A 360 -13.87 -5.16 -12.55
CA LEU A 360 -13.13 -4.59 -11.43
C LEU A 360 -13.94 -3.56 -10.63
N LEU A 361 -14.98 -2.99 -11.24
CA LEU A 361 -15.83 -1.94 -10.67
C LEU A 361 -17.32 -2.33 -10.72
N PRO A 362 -17.72 -3.50 -10.18
CA PRO A 362 -19.12 -3.92 -10.16
C PRO A 362 -19.96 -2.99 -9.27
N GLN A 363 -21.27 -2.93 -9.50
CA GLN A 363 -22.19 -2.45 -8.45
C GLN A 363 -22.33 -3.50 -7.34
N VAL A 364 -22.71 -3.07 -6.14
CA VAL A 364 -23.13 -3.98 -5.07
C VAL A 364 -24.23 -4.92 -5.60
N GLN A 365 -24.12 -6.22 -5.28
CA GLN A 365 -24.91 -7.36 -5.80
C GLN A 365 -24.69 -7.74 -7.28
N GLU A 366 -23.90 -6.99 -8.04
CA GLU A 366 -23.57 -7.35 -9.41
C GLU A 366 -22.56 -8.52 -9.43
N PRO A 367 -22.80 -9.60 -10.19
CA PRO A 367 -21.93 -10.77 -10.18
C PRO A 367 -20.55 -10.46 -10.78
N VAL A 368 -19.52 -10.96 -10.11
CA VAL A 368 -18.14 -11.00 -10.57
C VAL A 368 -17.72 -12.45 -10.69
N GLU A 369 -17.35 -12.85 -11.91
CA GLU A 369 -16.65 -14.12 -12.14
C GLU A 369 -15.15 -13.97 -11.89
N PHE A 370 -14.58 -14.89 -11.12
CA PHE A 370 -13.14 -15.10 -10.95
C PHE A 370 -12.69 -16.28 -11.79
N PHE A 371 -11.49 -16.18 -12.35
CA PHE A 371 -10.87 -17.21 -13.19
C PHE A 371 -9.46 -17.49 -12.69
N ALA A 372 -9.06 -18.75 -12.66
CA ALA A 372 -7.74 -19.18 -12.23
C ALA A 372 -7.17 -20.26 -13.16
N ARG A 373 -5.88 -20.15 -13.48
CA ARG A 373 -5.14 -21.16 -14.25
C ARG A 373 -3.73 -21.29 -13.71
N LEU A 374 -3.37 -22.52 -13.33
CA LEU A 374 -2.02 -22.85 -12.88
C LEU A 374 -1.20 -23.33 -14.09
N VAL A 375 -0.04 -22.72 -14.33
CA VAL A 375 0.75 -22.91 -15.54
C VAL A 375 2.22 -23.17 -15.19
N LEU A 376 2.91 -24.00 -15.97
CA LEU A 376 4.36 -24.17 -15.91
C LEU A 376 4.91 -24.25 -17.33
N GLY A 377 5.83 -23.35 -17.69
CA GLY A 377 6.40 -23.31 -19.05
C GLY A 377 5.34 -23.15 -20.15
N GLY A 378 4.24 -22.45 -19.86
CA GLY A 378 3.10 -22.27 -20.76
C GLY A 378 2.09 -23.45 -20.79
N GLN A 379 2.38 -24.56 -20.13
CA GLN A 379 1.47 -25.71 -20.05
C GLN A 379 0.59 -25.64 -18.81
N ALA A 380 -0.70 -25.96 -18.96
CA ALA A 380 -1.63 -26.00 -17.84
C ALA A 380 -1.31 -27.19 -16.92
N LEU A 381 -1.28 -26.94 -15.61
CA LEU A 381 -1.14 -27.96 -14.58
C LEU A 381 -2.51 -28.41 -14.05
N ASN A 382 -2.56 -29.62 -13.50
CA ASN A 382 -3.76 -30.10 -12.83
C ASN A 382 -3.92 -29.43 -11.46
N ILE A 383 -4.99 -28.65 -11.31
CA ILE A 383 -5.39 -28.05 -10.04
C ILE A 383 -6.24 -29.08 -9.27
N ARG A 384 -5.92 -29.27 -7.99
CA ARG A 384 -6.68 -30.12 -7.06
C ARG A 384 -7.76 -29.32 -6.33
N GLU A 385 -7.40 -28.12 -5.88
CA GLU A 385 -8.29 -27.20 -5.18
C GLU A 385 -7.96 -25.78 -5.62
N ALA A 386 -8.98 -24.95 -5.83
CA ALA A 386 -8.82 -23.52 -5.94
C ALA A 386 -9.94 -22.79 -5.19
N ARG A 387 -9.59 -21.65 -4.58
CA ARG A 387 -10.52 -20.80 -3.81
C ARG A 387 -10.13 -19.33 -3.93
N ALA A 388 -11.12 -18.46 -3.78
CA ALA A 388 -10.95 -17.03 -3.60
C ALA A 388 -11.16 -16.70 -2.12
N LEU A 389 -10.16 -16.06 -1.50
CA LEU A 389 -10.31 -15.44 -0.18
C LEU A 389 -10.60 -13.96 -0.39
N ILE A 390 -11.77 -13.50 0.04
CA ILE A 390 -12.26 -12.14 -0.21
C ILE A 390 -12.23 -11.36 1.10
N HIS A 391 -11.36 -10.36 1.13
CA HIS A 391 -11.21 -9.40 2.23
C HIS A 391 -12.20 -8.25 2.01
N ASN A 392 -13.29 -8.26 2.77
CA ASN A 392 -14.33 -7.25 2.68
C ASN A 392 -13.91 -5.91 3.32
N PRO A 393 -14.47 -4.76 2.89
CA PRO A 393 -14.17 -3.44 3.47
C PRO A 393 -14.47 -3.29 4.98
N ASP A 394 -15.26 -4.19 5.57
CA ASP A 394 -15.50 -4.25 7.01
C ASP A 394 -14.46 -5.09 7.78
N GLY A 395 -13.57 -5.77 7.07
CA GLY A 395 -12.56 -6.68 7.63
C GLY A 395 -13.02 -8.13 7.76
N GLN A 396 -14.24 -8.48 7.30
CA GLN A 396 -14.66 -9.87 7.23
C GLN A 396 -14.00 -10.60 6.08
N LEU A 397 -13.72 -11.90 6.28
CA LEU A 397 -13.17 -12.78 5.26
C LEU A 397 -14.27 -13.71 4.73
N GLU A 398 -14.51 -13.69 3.43
CA GLU A 398 -15.34 -14.66 2.73
C GLU A 398 -14.46 -15.64 1.96
N THR A 399 -14.88 -16.91 1.85
CA THR A 399 -14.21 -17.92 1.03
C THR A 399 -15.16 -18.46 -0.01
N VAL A 400 -14.77 -18.37 -1.28
CA VAL A 400 -15.55 -18.90 -2.42
C VAL A 400 -14.72 -19.98 -3.10
N ALA A 401 -15.24 -21.19 -3.16
CA ALA A 401 -14.60 -22.28 -3.89
C ALA A 401 -14.71 -22.04 -5.40
N LEU A 402 -13.60 -22.22 -6.11
CA LEU A 402 -13.61 -22.28 -7.57
C LEU A 402 -13.87 -23.73 -7.99
N THR A 403 -14.47 -23.91 -9.16
CA THR A 403 -14.76 -25.21 -9.76
C THR A 403 -14.15 -25.32 -11.15
N ALA A 404 -13.77 -26.53 -11.55
CA ALA A 404 -13.19 -26.77 -12.87
C ALA A 404 -14.22 -26.44 -13.99
N SER A 405 -13.78 -25.66 -14.98
CA SER A 405 -14.58 -25.24 -16.13
C SER A 405 -13.70 -25.23 -17.38
N GLY A 406 -13.59 -26.39 -18.04
CA GLY A 406 -12.71 -26.57 -19.19
C GLY A 406 -11.23 -26.49 -18.77
N ALA A 407 -10.49 -25.52 -19.34
CA ALA A 407 -9.07 -25.31 -19.06
C ALA A 407 -8.78 -24.35 -17.89
N GLU A 408 -9.82 -23.81 -17.25
CA GLU A 408 -9.73 -22.84 -16.15
C GLU A 408 -10.56 -23.31 -14.95
N TRP A 409 -10.31 -22.69 -13.80
CA TRP A 409 -11.15 -22.80 -12.61
C TRP A 409 -11.93 -21.50 -12.42
N LYS A 410 -13.22 -21.59 -12.06
CA LYS A 410 -14.12 -20.44 -12.00
C LYS A 410 -14.95 -20.40 -10.73
N ALA A 411 -15.24 -19.18 -10.27
CA ALA A 411 -16.19 -18.90 -9.20
C ALA A 411 -17.02 -17.67 -9.57
N THR A 412 -18.26 -17.59 -9.11
CA THR A 412 -19.08 -16.39 -9.17
C THR A 412 -19.27 -15.86 -7.76
N TRP A 413 -19.01 -14.57 -7.56
CA TRP A 413 -19.18 -13.88 -6.29
C TRP A 413 -20.00 -12.60 -6.49
N LYS A 414 -20.67 -12.13 -5.43
CA LYS A 414 -21.45 -10.89 -5.45
C LYS A 414 -21.06 -10.01 -4.26
N PRO A 415 -20.49 -8.82 -4.46
CA PRO A 415 -20.16 -7.92 -3.37
C PRO A 415 -21.42 -7.53 -2.61
N GLN A 416 -21.39 -7.72 -1.30
CA GLN A 416 -22.51 -7.36 -0.41
C GLN A 416 -22.42 -5.91 0.09
N MET A 417 -21.25 -5.28 -0.04
CA MET A 417 -21.00 -3.91 0.42
C MET A 417 -20.17 -3.14 -0.59
N ALA A 418 -20.28 -1.81 -0.58
CA ALA A 418 -19.46 -0.95 -1.41
C ALA A 418 -18.05 -0.78 -0.81
N GLY A 419 -17.08 -0.49 -1.66
CA GLY A 419 -15.69 -0.25 -1.30
C GLY A 419 -14.72 -1.27 -1.87
N LEU A 420 -13.44 -1.11 -1.50
CA LEU A 420 -12.35 -1.94 -1.99
C LEU A 420 -12.32 -3.31 -1.30
N HIS A 421 -12.41 -4.36 -2.09
CA HIS A 421 -12.24 -5.75 -1.69
C HIS A 421 -10.90 -6.27 -2.20
N GLY A 422 -10.13 -6.89 -1.32
CA GLY A 422 -8.95 -7.67 -1.69
C GLY A 422 -9.39 -9.09 -2.03
N VAL A 423 -8.89 -9.66 -3.12
CA VAL A 423 -9.22 -11.04 -3.50
C VAL A 423 -7.94 -11.83 -3.71
N ASP A 424 -7.69 -12.80 -2.85
CA ASP A 424 -6.52 -13.66 -2.90
C ASP A 424 -6.96 -15.01 -3.50
N ILE A 425 -6.65 -15.23 -4.77
CA ILE A 425 -6.91 -16.49 -5.47
C ILE A 425 -5.81 -17.47 -5.10
N GLN A 426 -6.17 -18.59 -4.48
CA GLN A 426 -5.25 -19.65 -4.08
C GLN A 426 -5.56 -20.91 -4.89
N ALA A 427 -4.52 -21.56 -5.42
CA ALA A 427 -4.65 -22.84 -6.11
C ALA A 427 -3.57 -23.81 -5.62
N SER A 428 -3.98 -25.06 -5.40
CA SER A 428 -3.08 -26.18 -5.14
C SER A 428 -3.14 -27.17 -6.30
N GLY A 429 -2.01 -27.80 -6.60
CA GLY A 429 -1.89 -28.74 -7.70
C GLY A 429 -0.72 -29.68 -7.55
N THR A 430 -0.40 -30.39 -8.61
CA THR A 430 0.80 -31.22 -8.68
C THR A 430 1.54 -31.05 -9.99
N LEU A 431 2.87 -31.11 -9.91
CA LEU A 431 3.72 -31.30 -11.07
C LEU A 431 3.55 -32.70 -11.67
N ALA A 432 4.10 -32.90 -12.88
CA ALA A 432 4.07 -34.18 -13.58
C ALA A 432 4.78 -35.32 -12.80
N ASP A 433 5.77 -34.98 -11.97
CA ASP A 433 6.47 -35.93 -11.08
C ASP A 433 5.73 -36.21 -9.76
N GLY A 434 4.54 -35.64 -9.59
CA GLY A 434 3.70 -35.79 -8.39
C GLY A 434 4.02 -34.81 -7.26
N THR A 435 5.03 -33.93 -7.41
CA THR A 435 5.37 -32.92 -6.40
C THR A 435 4.19 -31.96 -6.17
N PRO A 436 3.67 -31.84 -4.93
CA PRO A 436 2.61 -30.89 -4.63
C PRO A 436 3.13 -29.45 -4.70
N LEU A 437 2.29 -28.53 -5.15
CA LEU A 437 2.61 -27.11 -5.13
C LEU A 437 1.36 -26.28 -4.82
N GLU A 438 1.60 -25.08 -4.27
CA GLU A 438 0.56 -24.09 -4.01
C GLU A 438 1.02 -22.74 -4.57
N ARG A 439 0.07 -21.97 -5.12
CA ARG A 439 0.30 -20.61 -5.63
C ARG A 439 -0.81 -19.67 -5.21
N SER A 440 -0.49 -18.39 -5.20
CA SER A 440 -1.48 -17.33 -5.03
C SER A 440 -1.30 -16.19 -6.00
N ALA A 441 -2.43 -15.64 -6.42
CA ALA A 441 -2.54 -14.46 -7.26
C ALA A 441 -3.49 -13.47 -6.57
N PHE A 442 -3.22 -12.19 -6.73
CA PHE A 442 -3.91 -11.13 -5.98
C PHE A 442 -4.69 -10.26 -6.95
N LEU A 443 -5.98 -10.08 -6.66
CA LEU A 443 -6.89 -9.22 -7.40
C LEU A 443 -7.47 -8.16 -6.45
N SER A 444 -8.04 -7.11 -7.05
CA SER A 444 -8.72 -6.06 -6.30
C SER A 444 -10.01 -5.69 -7.03
N ILE A 445 -11.10 -5.58 -6.28
CA ILE A 445 -12.44 -5.26 -6.79
C ILE A 445 -12.99 -4.10 -5.98
N GLU A 446 -13.34 -2.99 -6.62
CA GLU A 446 -13.94 -1.84 -5.95
C GLU A 446 -15.43 -1.76 -6.27
N ALA A 447 -16.23 -2.35 -5.37
CA ALA A 447 -17.68 -2.39 -5.51
C ALA A 447 -18.29 -1.00 -5.33
N GLN A 448 -19.05 -0.55 -6.32
CA GLN A 448 -19.71 0.75 -6.32
C GLN A 448 -21.05 0.67 -5.56
N PRO A 449 -21.43 1.72 -4.82
CA PRO A 449 -22.74 1.76 -4.17
C PRO A 449 -23.87 1.68 -5.20
N LEU A 450 -25.03 1.16 -4.80
CA LEU A 450 -26.23 1.17 -5.64
C LEU A 450 -26.60 2.62 -5.98
N GLU A 451 -26.96 2.90 -7.25
CA GLU A 451 -27.25 4.26 -7.74
C GLU A 451 -28.28 5.01 -6.87
N THR A 452 -29.26 4.30 -6.31
CA THR A 452 -30.27 4.87 -5.42
C THR A 452 -29.70 5.41 -4.11
N GLN A 453 -28.63 4.81 -3.56
CA GLN A 453 -27.97 5.33 -2.36
C GLN A 453 -27.24 6.64 -2.64
N VAL A 454 -26.59 6.77 -3.79
CA VAL A 454 -25.86 8.00 -4.18
C VAL A 454 -26.81 9.20 -4.28
N GLN A 455 -27.97 9.02 -4.93
CA GLN A 455 -28.99 10.06 -5.05
C GLN A 455 -29.57 10.45 -3.69
N MET A 456 -29.81 9.48 -2.79
CA MET A 456 -30.38 9.74 -1.47
C MET A 456 -29.41 10.55 -0.59
N THR A 457 -28.11 10.22 -0.60
CA THR A 457 -27.08 10.99 0.11
C THR A 457 -26.95 12.42 -0.43
N GLN A 458 -26.93 12.60 -1.75
CA GLN A 458 -26.89 13.94 -2.36
C GLN A 458 -28.13 14.78 -1.98
N THR A 459 -29.32 14.16 -1.93
CA THR A 459 -30.57 14.84 -1.55
C THR A 459 -30.57 15.25 -0.08
N ILE A 460 -30.06 14.39 0.82
CA ILE A 460 -29.93 14.70 2.25
C ILE A 460 -28.93 15.83 2.47
N VAL A 461 -27.76 15.78 1.83
CA VAL A 461 -26.74 16.85 1.93
C VAL A 461 -27.29 18.18 1.41
N ALA A 462 -27.98 18.18 0.26
CA ALA A 462 -28.64 19.37 -0.27
C ALA A 462 -29.73 19.91 0.67
N GLY A 463 -30.52 19.03 1.30
CA GLY A 463 -31.54 19.38 2.29
C GLY A 463 -30.94 20.03 3.54
N VAL A 464 -29.85 19.49 4.08
CA VAL A 464 -29.13 20.05 5.24
C VAL A 464 -28.50 21.40 4.89
N ALA A 465 -27.86 21.52 3.72
CA ALA A 465 -27.30 22.79 3.26
C ALA A 465 -28.39 23.88 3.11
N SER A 466 -29.57 23.50 2.61
CA SER A 466 -30.72 24.39 2.48
C SER A 466 -31.25 24.87 3.85
N LEU A 467 -31.31 23.97 4.84
CA LEU A 467 -31.71 24.32 6.21
C LEU A 467 -30.71 25.27 6.89
N VAL A 468 -29.41 25.05 6.69
CA VAL A 468 -28.35 25.94 7.20
C VAL A 468 -28.42 27.32 6.54
N ALA A 469 -28.67 27.38 5.23
CA ALA A 469 -28.87 28.63 4.51
C ALA A 469 -30.11 29.39 5.03
N LEU A 470 -31.24 28.70 5.24
CA LEU A 470 -32.46 29.27 5.80
C LEU A 470 -32.25 29.79 7.23
N ALA A 471 -31.55 29.04 8.08
CA ALA A 471 -31.20 29.47 9.43
C ALA A 471 -30.30 30.72 9.42
N SER A 472 -29.34 30.78 8.49
CA SER A 472 -28.44 31.93 8.31
C SER A 472 -29.21 33.18 7.87
N VAL A 473 -30.10 33.05 6.90
CA VAL A 473 -30.99 34.13 6.44
C VAL A 473 -31.89 34.60 7.58
N TRP A 474 -32.48 33.68 8.33
CA TRP A 474 -33.30 34.02 9.50
C TRP A 474 -32.51 34.79 10.56
N PHE A 475 -31.27 34.38 10.83
CA PHE A 475 -30.39 35.06 11.78
C PHE A 475 -30.03 36.49 11.33
N ILE A 476 -29.76 36.68 10.03
CA ILE A 476 -29.52 37.99 9.42
C ILE A 476 -30.75 38.87 9.55
N VAL A 477 -31.93 38.36 9.18
CA VAL A 477 -33.22 39.09 9.27
C VAL A 477 -33.55 39.45 10.73
N ALA A 478 -33.34 38.55 11.68
CA ALA A 478 -33.53 38.80 13.11
C ALA A 478 -32.60 39.91 13.62
N ARG A 479 -31.33 39.93 13.17
CA ARG A 479 -30.35 40.95 13.51
C ARG A 479 -30.71 42.33 12.93
N PHE A 480 -31.21 42.38 11.70
CA PHE A 480 -31.72 43.60 11.08
C PHE A 480 -32.97 44.13 11.81
N ARG A 481 -33.91 43.25 12.17
CA ARG A 481 -35.11 43.63 12.95
C ARG A 481 -34.74 44.18 14.33
N ARG A 482 -33.78 43.58 15.05
CA ARG A 482 -33.26 44.11 16.34
C ARG A 482 -32.64 45.50 16.18
N ARG A 483 -31.81 45.73 15.16
CA ARG A 483 -31.22 47.04 14.86
C ARG A 483 -32.26 48.11 14.51
N SER A 484 -33.32 47.73 13.79
CA SER A 484 -34.41 48.65 13.44
C SER A 484 -35.25 49.08 14.65
N LYS A 485 -35.45 48.18 15.63
CA LYS A 485 -36.14 48.49 16.90
C LYS A 485 -35.31 49.42 17.78
N GLN A 486 -34.00 49.25 17.84
CA GLN A 486 -33.11 50.15 18.58
C GLN A 486 -33.06 51.56 17.98
N LYS A 487 -33.18 51.71 16.65
CA LYS A 487 -33.26 53.02 15.97
C LYS A 487 -34.61 53.74 16.11
N ARG A 488 -35.67 53.07 16.57
CA ARG A 488 -36.99 53.68 16.83
C ARG A 488 -37.21 54.05 18.31
N ALA A 489 -36.29 53.66 19.18
CA ALA A 489 -36.33 53.93 20.62
C ALA A 489 -35.30 55.00 21.07
N ALA A 490 -34.59 55.58 20.11
CA ALA A 490 -33.81 56.81 20.21
C ALA A 490 -34.47 57.84 19.29
#